data_AF-A0A3D2AB79-F1
#
_entry.id   AF-A0A3D2AB79-F1
#
_cell.length_a   1.000
_cell.length_b   1.000
_cell.length_c   1.000
_cell.angle_alpha   90.00
_cell.angle_beta   90.00
_cell.angle_gamma   90.00
#
_symmetry.space_group_name_H-M   'P 1'
#
loop_
_entity.id
_entity.type
_entity.pdbx_description
1 polymer ?
#
loop_
_entity_poly.entity_id
_entity_poly.type
_entity_poly.pdbx_seq_one_letter_code
_entity_poly.pdbx_strand_id
1 'polypeptide(L)' 'MKSEKIPYKIYLEESEMPKSWYNVRADMKKKPAPLLNPGTGKPMTAEELG' A
#
# COMPACT_ATOMS: atom_id res chain seq x y z
N MET A 1 0.52 -8.44 -36.83
CA MET A 1 0.37 -8.08 -35.41
C MET A 1 -1.11 -7.87 -35.16
N LYS A 2 -1.72 -8.60 -34.21
CA LYS A 2 -3.15 -8.43 -33.91
C LYS A 2 -3.33 -7.05 -33.27
N SER A 3 -4.13 -6.19 -33.90
CA SER A 3 -4.59 -4.94 -33.30
C SER A 3 -5.68 -5.29 -32.28
N GLU A 4 -5.29 -5.69 -31.07
CA GLU A 4 -6.26 -5.92 -30.01
C GLU A 4 -6.86 -4.57 -29.61
N LYS A 5 -8.16 -4.39 -29.87
CA LYS A 5 -8.90 -3.21 -29.42
C LYS A 5 -8.91 -3.22 -27.90
N ILE A 6 -8.17 -2.29 -27.30
CA ILE A 6 -8.19 -2.07 -25.86
C ILE A 6 -9.61 -1.59 -25.49
N PRO A 7 -10.32 -2.29 -24.58
CA PRO A 7 -11.65 -1.88 -24.17
C PRO A 7 -11.60 -0.51 -23.47
N TYR A 8 -12.53 0.38 -23.81
CA TYR A 8 -12.62 1.71 -23.21
C TYR A 8 -12.96 1.67 -21.71
N LYS A 9 -13.69 0.63 -21.28
CA LYS A 9 -14.11 0.41 -19.89
C LYS A 9 -14.12 -1.08 -19.58
N ILE A 10 -13.72 -1.42 -18.36
CA ILE A 10 -13.78 -2.78 -17.81
C ILE A 10 -14.61 -2.69 -16.53
N TYR A 11 -15.60 -3.57 -16.41
CA TYR A 11 -16.38 -3.75 -15.19
C TYR A 11 -15.87 -5.00 -14.47
N LEU A 12 -15.91 -4.96 -13.14
CA LEU A 12 -15.59 -6.09 -12.29
C LEU A 12 -16.88 -6.58 -11.64
N GLU A 13 -17.08 -7.89 -11.61
CA GLU A 13 -18.13 -8.54 -10.86
C GLU A 13 -17.75 -8.60 -9.36
N GLU A 14 -18.73 -8.77 -8.47
CA GLU A 14 -18.47 -8.86 -7.02
C GLU A 14 -17.52 -10.01 -6.65
N SER A 15 -17.55 -11.10 -7.41
CA SER A 15 -16.66 -12.25 -7.23
C SER A 15 -15.19 -11.94 -7.54
N GLU A 16 -14.92 -10.89 -8.31
CA GLU A 16 -13.57 -10.41 -8.67
C GLU A 16 -13.03 -9.39 -7.67
N MET A 17 -13.83 -8.97 -6.68
CA MET A 17 -13.39 -8.06 -5.65
C MET A 17 -12.21 -8.66 -4.86
N PRO A 18 -11.11 -7.91 -4.69
CA PRO A 18 -9.99 -8.37 -3.89
C PRO A 18 -10.40 -8.67 -2.46
N LYS A 19 -9.93 -9.80 -1.93
CA LYS A 19 -10.23 -10.26 -0.56
C LYS A 19 -9.15 -9.87 0.46
N SER A 20 -8.08 -9.24 0.00
CA SER A 20 -6.89 -8.94 0.81
C SER A 20 -6.29 -7.61 0.41
N TRP A 21 -5.75 -6.90 1.39
CA TRP A 21 -4.91 -5.73 1.15
C TRP A 21 -3.47 -6.13 0.86
N TYR A 22 -2.83 -5.42 -0.06
CA TYR A 22 -1.42 -5.60 -0.36
C TYR A 22 -0.56 -4.63 0.45
N ASN A 23 0.34 -5.17 1.27
CA ASN A 23 1.27 -4.38 2.07
C ASN A 23 2.53 -4.04 1.26
N VAL A 24 2.52 -2.87 0.60
CA VAL A 24 3.65 -2.37 -0.20
C VAL A 24 4.96 -2.32 0.60
N ARG A 25 4.91 -2.03 1.92
CA ARG A 25 6.13 -1.95 2.75
C ARG A 25 6.89 -3.26 2.81
N ALA A 26 6.27 -4.41 2.57
CA ALA A 26 6.94 -5.71 2.55
C ALA A 26 8.03 -5.75 1.47
N ASP A 27 7.71 -5.27 0.27
CA ASP A 27 8.56 -5.40 -0.92
C ASP A 27 9.41 -4.16 -1.24
N MET A 28 9.31 -3.10 -0.44
CA MET A 28 10.18 -1.93 -0.59
C MET A 28 11.64 -2.29 -0.34
N LYS A 29 12.51 -2.00 -1.34
CA LYS A 29 13.98 -2.13 -1.25
C LYS A 29 14.56 -1.23 -0.15
N LYS A 30 14.13 0.04 -0.10
CA LYS A 30 14.48 1.00 0.95
C LYS A 30 13.23 1.24 1.80
N LYS A 31 13.29 0.88 3.08
CA LYS A 31 12.16 1.06 3.99
C LYS A 31 11.92 2.56 4.28
N PRO A 32 10.65 2.97 4.51
CA PRO A 32 10.34 4.34 4.93
C PRO A 32 11.01 4.64 6.28
N ALA A 33 11.24 5.93 6.53
CA ALA A 33 11.78 6.39 7.81
C ALA A 33 10.87 5.96 8.98
N PRO A 34 11.43 5.77 10.18
CA PRO A 34 10.63 5.50 11.37
C PRO A 34 9.70 6.66 11.67
N LEU A 35 8.59 6.36 12.34
CA LEU A 35 7.70 7.39 12.87
C LEU A 35 8.45 8.20 13.94
N LEU A 36 8.25 9.51 13.95
CA LEU A 36 8.85 10.39 14.93
C LEU A 36 7.77 10.85 15.92
N ASN A 37 8.12 10.92 17.20
CA ASN A 37 7.29 11.56 18.20
C ASN A 37 7.23 13.08 17.92
N PRO A 38 6.04 13.71 17.84
CA PRO A 38 5.89 15.11 17.49
C PRO A 38 6.47 16.09 18.53
N GLY A 39 6.56 15.69 19.80
CA GLY A 39 7.13 16.50 20.88
C GLY A 39 8.66 16.41 20.96
N THR A 40 9.24 15.23 20.74
CA THR A 40 10.69 15.02 20.89
C THR A 40 11.46 15.04 19.56
N GLY A 41 10.78 14.83 18.44
CA GLY A 41 11.39 14.69 17.12
C GLY A 41 12.24 13.43 16.95
N LYS A 42 12.22 12.51 17.92
CA LYS A 42 12.99 11.27 17.90
C LYS A 42 12.13 10.10 17.41
N PRO A 43 12.76 9.00 16.93
CA PRO A 43 12.04 7.77 16.63
C PRO A 43 11.17 7.35 17.81
N MET A 44 9.91 7.07 17.50
CA MET A 44 8.89 6.78 18.50
C MET A 44 9.07 5.38 19.09
N THR A 45 8.75 5.20 20.39
CA THR A 45 8.78 3.89 21.07
C THR A 45 7.41 3.21 21.05
N ALA A 46 7.36 1.94 21.49
CA ALA A 46 6.11 1.19 21.54
C ALA A 46 5.15 1.73 22.62
N GLU A 47 5.70 2.24 23.72
CA GLU A 47 4.92 2.84 24.82
C GLU A 47 4.23 4.14 24.39
N GLU A 48 4.82 4.87 23.44
CA GLU A 48 4.25 6.11 22.88
C GLU A 48 3.15 5.86 21.84
N LEU A 49 3.00 4.61 21.38
CA LEU A 49 1.98 4.16 20.43
C LEU A 49 0.67 3.70 21.08
N GLY A 50 0.68 3.43 22.39
CA GLY A 50 -0.47 2.92 23.16
C GLY A 50 -1.44 4.02 23.56
#